data_AF-A0A359CSW4-F1
#
_entry.id   AF-A0A359CSW4-F1
#
_cell.length_a   1.000
_cell.length_b   1.000
_cell.length_c   1.000
_cell.angle_alpha   90.00
_cell.angle_beta   90.00
_cell.angle_gamma   90.00
#
_symmetry.space_group_name_H-M   'P 1'
#
loop_
_entity.id
_entity.type
_entity.pdbx_description
1 polymer ?
#
loop_
_entity_poly.entity_id
_entity_poly.type
_entity_poly.pdbx_seq_one_letter_code
_entity_poly.pdbx_strand_id
1 'polypeptide(L)' 'MINAVNRVYYSCYYAVNALILKHDLKAKTHDGIRQMFGLHFVKTGIISKDLGRFFY' A
#
# COMPACT_ATOMS: atom_id res chain seq x y z
N MET A 1 19.76 -8.03 9.79
CA MET A 1 19.18 -8.02 8.44
C MET A 1 17.64 -7.97 8.44
N ILE A 2 16.94 -8.70 9.33
CA ILE A 2 15.46 -8.80 9.35
C ILE A 2 14.75 -7.50 9.82
N ASN A 3 15.36 -6.71 10.73
CA ASN A 3 14.75 -5.48 11.26
C ASN A 3 14.63 -4.34 10.23
N ALA A 4 15.46 -4.33 9.19
CA ALA A 4 15.40 -3.30 8.14
C ALA A 4 14.17 -3.51 7.24
N VAL A 5 13.90 -4.77 6.88
CA VAL A 5 12.72 -5.16 6.08
C VAL A 5 11.44 -4.83 6.83
N ASN A 6 11.39 -5.08 8.14
CA ASN A 6 10.22 -4.76 8.95
C ASN A 6 9.95 -3.24 8.96
N ARG A 7 10.99 -2.42 9.14
CA ARG A 7 10.86 -0.95 9.11
C ARG A 7 10.39 -0.43 7.76
N VAL A 8 11.00 -0.88 6.66
CA VAL A 8 10.60 -0.45 5.31
C VAL A 8 9.17 -0.89 4.99
N TYR A 9 8.80 -2.12 5.36
CA TYR A 9 7.44 -2.63 5.20
C TYR A 9 6.41 -1.75 5.91
N TYR A 10 6.66 -1.43 7.20
CA TYR A 10 5.77 -0.55 7.95
C TYR A 10 5.76 0.88 7.40
N SER A 11 6.90 1.43 6.95
CA SER A 11 6.94 2.73 6.28
C SER A 11 6.07 2.77 5.03
N CYS A 12 6.18 1.78 4.16
CA CYS A 12 5.33 1.66 2.98
C CYS A 12 3.85 1.49 3.39
N TYR A 13 3.58 0.73 4.44
CA TYR A 13 2.22 0.54 4.96
C TYR A 13 1.59 1.85 5.41
N TYR A 14 2.31 2.67 6.18
CA TYR A 14 1.82 3.99 6.58
C TYR A 14 1.65 4.94 5.39
N ALA A 15 2.56 4.90 4.41
CA ALA A 15 2.45 5.70 3.19
C ALA A 15 1.20 5.33 2.38
N VAL A 16 0.94 4.04 2.20
CA VAL A 16 -0.26 3.54 1.50
C VAL A 16 -1.53 3.86 2.29
N ASN A 17 -1.51 3.73 3.61
CA ASN A 17 -2.65 4.08 4.45
C ASN A 17 -2.97 5.58 4.37
N ALA A 18 -1.95 6.45 4.42
CA ALA A 18 -2.12 7.89 4.23
C ALA A 18 -2.64 8.24 2.83
N LEU A 19 -2.18 7.53 1.80
CA LEU A 19 -2.66 7.68 0.42
C LEU A 19 -4.14 7.30 0.30
N ILE A 20 -4.55 6.16 0.87
CA ILE A 20 -5.95 5.71 0.90
C ILE A 20 -6.83 6.74 1.62
N LEU A 21 -6.41 7.21 2.79
CA LEU A 21 -7.12 8.25 3.54
C LEU A 21 -7.22 9.58 2.77
N LYS A 22 -6.15 9.98 2.05
CA LYS A 22 -6.15 11.18 1.21
C LYS A 22 -7.19 11.11 0.09
N HIS A 23 -7.52 9.91 -0.37
CA HIS A 23 -8.54 9.65 -1.38
C HIS A 23 -9.92 9.33 -0.79
N ASP A 24 -10.14 9.62 0.51
CA ASP A 24 -11.36 9.34 1.28
C ASP A 24 -11.81 7.86 1.26
N LEU A 25 -10.88 6.96 0.96
CA LEU A 25 -11.09 5.53 1.03
C LEU A 25 -10.87 5.06 2.48
N LYS A 26 -11.67 4.09 2.93
CA LYS A 26 -11.60 3.55 4.30
C LYS A 26 -11.27 2.08 4.26
N ALA A 27 -10.05 1.72 4.65
CA ALA A 27 -9.64 0.35 4.89
C ALA A 27 -9.37 0.15 6.39
N LYS A 28 -10.01 -0.85 7.00
CA LYS A 28 -9.93 -1.12 8.45
C LYS A 28 -9.01 -2.29 8.80
N THR A 29 -8.54 -3.03 7.80
CA THR A 29 -7.72 -4.22 7.95
C THR A 29 -6.45 -4.09 7.12
N HIS A 30 -5.38 -4.75 7.58
CA HIS A 30 -4.10 -4.75 6.89
C HIS A 30 -4.21 -5.33 5.47
N ASP A 31 -5.06 -6.34 5.30
CA ASP A 31 -5.36 -6.93 4.00
C ASP A 31 -6.25 -6.01 3.13
N GLY A 32 -7.22 -5.33 3.74
CA GLY A 32 -8.06 -4.34 3.06
C GLY A 32 -7.25 -3.16 2.49
N ILE A 33 -6.21 -2.72 3.19
CA ILE A 33 -5.28 -1.67 2.71
C ILE A 33 -4.56 -2.15 1.44
N ARG A 34 -4.06 -3.39 1.43
CA ARG A 34 -3.39 -3.97 0.24
C ARG A 34 -4.34 -4.11 -0.94
N GLN A 35 -5.56 -4.59 -0.71
CA GLN A 35 -6.57 -4.72 -1.76
C GLN A 35 -7.02 -3.37 -2.32
N MET A 36 -7.29 -2.39 -1.46
CA MET A 36 -7.66 -1.03 -1.87
C MET A 36 -6.52 -0.36 -2.65
N PHE A 37 -5.29 -0.55 -2.22
CA PHE A 37 -4.11 -0.06 -2.93
C PHE A 37 -4.00 -0.67 -4.34
N GLY A 38 -4.11 -1.99 -4.45
CA GLY A 38 -4.09 -2.69 -5.73
C GLY A 38 -5.22 -2.28 -6.66
N LEU A 39 -6.44 -2.13 -6.12
CA LEU A 39 -7.64 -1.81 -6.89
C LEU A 39 -7.65 -0.35 -7.39
N HIS A 40 -7.32 0.60 -6.52
CA HIS A 40 -7.49 2.03 -6.80
C HIS A 40 -6.25 2.73 -7.34
N PHE A 41 -5.05 2.16 -7.16
CA PHE A 41 -3.80 2.81 -7.56
C PHE A 41 -2.99 1.96 -8.55
N VAL A 42 -2.93 0.64 -8.39
CA VAL A 42 -2.17 -0.22 -9.31
C VAL A 42 -2.97 -0.56 -10.56
N LYS A 43 -4.23 -0.98 -10.42
CA LYS A 43 -5.09 -1.30 -11.57
C LYS A 43 -5.50 -0.08 -12.39
N THR A 44 -5.55 1.10 -11.77
CA THR A 44 -5.87 2.37 -12.42
C THR A 44 -4.67 2.97 -13.17
N GLY A 45 -3.48 2.37 -13.05
CA GLY A 45 -2.26 2.84 -13.70
C GLY A 45 -1.60 4.05 -13.04
N ILE A 46 -2.14 4.54 -11.91
CA ILE A 46 -1.54 5.64 -11.12
C ILE A 46 -0.18 5.21 -10.56
N ILE A 47 -0.06 3.93 -10.18
CA ILE A 47 1.17 3.31 -9.70
C ILE A 47 1.51 2.12 -10.60
N SER A 48 2.77 2.04 -11.03
CA SER A 48 3.24 0.93 -11.85
C SER A 48 3.08 -0.41 -11.12
N LYS A 49 2.81 -1.47 -11.89
CA LYS A 49 2.67 -2.84 -11.39
C LYS A 49 3.92 -3.33 -10.68
N ASP A 50 5.11 -2.87 -11.08
CA ASP A 50 6.38 -3.22 -10.41
C ASP A 50 6.42 -2.73 -8.96
N LEU A 51 6.00 -1.49 -8.72
CA LEU A 51 5.86 -0.92 -7.37
C LEU A 51 4.74 -1.61 -6.58
N GLY A 52 3.64 -1.98 -7.26
CA GLY A 52 2.58 -2.80 -6.66
C GLY A 52 3.07 -4.17 -6.20
N ARG A 53 4.03 -4.77 -6.94
CA ARG A 53 4.65 -6.07 -6.63
C ARG A 53 5.56 -6.02 -5.40
N PHE A 54 6.22 -4.88 -5.15
CA PHE A 54 7.01 -4.66 -3.94
C PHE A 54 6.17 -4.60 -2.65
N PHE A 55 4.88 -4.28 -2.78
CA PHE A 55 3.96 -4.15 -1.66
C PHE A 55 3.14 -5.43 -1.40
N TYR A 56 3.27 -6.43 -2.27
CA TYR A 56 2.59 -7.72 -2.20
C TYR A 56 3.53 -8.81 -1.65
#